data_AF-A0A355A283-F1
#
_entry.id   AF-A0A355A283-F1
#
_cell.length_a   1.000
_cell.length_b   1.000
_cell.length_c   1.000
_cell.angle_alpha   90.00
_cell.angle_beta   90.00
_cell.angle_gamma   90.00
#
_symmetry.space_group_name_H-M   'P 1'
#
loop_
_entity.id
_entity.type
_entity.pdbx_description
1 polymer ?
#
loop_
_entity_poly.entity_id
_entity_poly.type
_entity_poly.pdbx_seq_one_letter_code
_entity_poly.pdbx_strand_id
1 'polypeptide(L)' 'EGRWFAEKDYATLLHEDLKIRRFVKSKLYNSGVARIEIERAANRVKVTIHTARPGMVIGRGGTEVENLRKSL' A
#
# COMPACT_ATOMS: atom_id res chain seq x y z
N GLU A 1 9.64 1.22 -2.98
CA GLU A 1 10.01 2.35 -3.87
C GLU A 1 8.75 2.99 -4.44
N GLY A 2 8.86 4.04 -5.26
CA GLY A 2 7.73 4.66 -5.97
C GLY A 2 8.05 4.70 -7.46
N ARG A 3 7.16 4.16 -8.29
CA ARG A 3 7.31 4.12 -9.75
C ARG A 3 6.14 4.89 -10.37
N TRP A 4 6.25 6.21 -10.35
CA TRP A 4 5.32 7.11 -11.02
C TRP A 4 5.92 8.49 -11.18
N PHE A 5 5.41 9.25 -12.14
CA PHE A 5 5.83 10.61 -12.45
C PHE A 5 4.61 11.52 -12.47
N ALA A 6 4.73 12.70 -11.88
CA ALA A 6 3.76 13.79 -12.02
C ALA A 6 4.49 15.13 -11.97
N GLU A 7 4.05 16.10 -12.77
CA GLU A 7 4.63 17.45 -12.78
C GLU A 7 3.94 18.38 -11.77
N LYS A 8 2.63 18.59 -11.90
CA LYS A 8 1.90 19.56 -11.06
C LYS A 8 1.40 18.98 -9.74
N ASP A 9 0.95 17.73 -9.73
CA ASP A 9 0.28 17.13 -8.56
C ASP A 9 1.22 16.30 -7.68
N TYR A 10 2.54 16.39 -7.90
CA TYR A 10 3.53 15.57 -7.20
C TYR A 10 3.41 15.65 -5.67
N ALA A 11 3.30 16.87 -5.11
CA ALA A 11 3.24 17.07 -3.67
C ALA A 11 1.99 16.40 -3.05
N THR A 12 0.84 16.54 -3.70
CA THR A 12 -0.43 15.96 -3.24
C THR A 12 -0.37 14.43 -3.29
N LEU A 13 0.09 13.88 -4.42
CA LEU A 13 0.23 12.44 -4.63
C LEU A 13 1.26 11.82 -3.68
N LEU A 14 2.35 12.53 -3.38
CA LEU A 14 3.35 12.09 -2.39
C LEU A 14 2.76 12.04 -0.97
N HIS A 15 1.98 13.06 -0.58
CA HIS A 15 1.31 13.04 0.71
C HIS A 15 0.33 11.88 0.85
N GLU A 16 -0.38 11.55 -0.22
CA GLU A 16 -1.25 10.38 -0.28
C GLU A 16 -0.43 9.08 -0.16
N ASP A 17 0.66 8.93 -0.90
CA ASP A 17 1.57 7.78 -0.78
C ASP A 17 2.10 7.58 0.64
N LEU A 18 2.46 8.67 1.33
CA LEU A 18 2.93 8.64 2.71
C LEU A 18 1.84 8.22 3.70
N LYS A 19 0.59 8.61 3.45
CA LYS A 19 -0.57 8.14 4.24
C LYS A 19 -0.80 6.66 4.03
N ILE A 20 -0.79 6.19 2.77
CA ILE A 20 -0.94 4.77 2.42
C ILE A 20 0.16 3.94 3.10
N ARG A 21 1.43 4.36 2.99
CA ARG A 21 2.56 3.65 3.63
C ARG A 21 2.39 3.58 5.14
N ARG A 22 1.99 4.67 5.79
CA ARG A 22 1.75 4.70 7.24
C ARG A 22 0.61 3.77 7.64
N PHE A 23 -0.51 3.82 6.92
CA PHE A 23 -1.68 3.00 7.18
C PHE A 23 -1.39 1.50 7.02
N VAL A 24 -0.73 1.12 5.92
CA VAL A 24 -0.32 -0.26 5.67
C VAL A 24 0.67 -0.73 6.74
N LYS A 25 1.66 0.11 7.10
CA LYS A 25 2.66 -0.27 8.11
C LYS A 25 2.07 -0.39 9.52
N SER A 26 1.11 0.45 9.90
CA SER A 26 0.44 0.34 11.20
C SER A 26 -0.44 -0.91 11.28
N LYS A 27 -1.17 -1.22 10.21
CA LYS A 27 -2.11 -2.36 10.18
C LYS A 27 -1.38 -3.70 10.02
N LEU A 28 -0.28 -3.71 9.27
CA LEU A 28 0.54 -4.89 9.00
C LEU A 28 1.83 -4.94 9.83
N TYR A 29 1.85 -4.29 11.00
CA TYR A 29 3.03 -4.24 11.86
C TYR A 29 3.56 -5.63 12.23
N ASN A 30 2.66 -6.56 12.53
CA ASN A 30 2.99 -7.93 12.89
C ASN A 30 3.39 -8.82 11.69
N SER A 31 3.13 -8.36 10.47
CA SER A 31 3.30 -9.14 9.24
C SER A 31 4.75 -9.17 8.74
N GLY A 32 5.64 -8.35 9.29
CA GLY A 32 7.03 -8.26 8.82
C GLY A 32 7.08 -7.76 7.37
N VAL A 33 6.55 -6.56 7.14
CA VAL A 33 6.59 -5.90 5.83
C VAL A 33 8.02 -5.44 5.55
N ALA A 34 8.65 -6.02 4.54
CA ALA A 34 10.01 -5.69 4.13
C ALA A 34 10.04 -4.48 3.20
N ARG A 35 9.10 -4.41 2.25
CA ARG A 35 9.10 -3.38 1.20
C ARG A 35 7.69 -3.10 0.71
N ILE A 36 7.40 -1.82 0.48
CA ILE A 36 6.16 -1.34 -0.13
C ILE A 36 6.52 -0.59 -1.41
N GLU A 37 5.94 -1.04 -2.51
CA GLU A 37 6.05 -0.40 -3.82
C GLU A 37 4.71 0.18 -4.22
N ILE A 38 4.74 1.43 -4.65
CA ILE A 38 3.56 2.13 -5.13
C ILE A 38 3.83 2.52 -6.58
N GLU A 39 3.06 1.92 -7.48
CA GLU A 39 3.03 2.25 -8.90
C GLU A 39 1.74 3.02 -9.16
N ARG A 40 1.84 4.21 -9.74
CA ARG A 40 0.67 4.98 -10.18
C ARG A 40 0.69 5.08 -11.69
N ALA A 41 -0.35 4.51 -12.31
CA ALA A 41 -0.74 4.82 -13.68
C ALA A 41 -1.86 5.86 -13.64
N ALA A 42 -2.07 6.62 -14.72
CA ALA A 42 -2.99 7.77 -14.79
C ALA A 42 -4.30 7.63 -13.99
N ASN A 43 -4.96 6.46 -14.04
CA ASN A 43 -6.22 6.22 -13.31
C ASN A 43 -6.17 5.04 -12.32
N ARG A 44 -4.98 4.47 -12.05
CA ARG A 44 -4.87 3.28 -11.21
C ARG A 44 -3.63 3.32 -10.32
N VAL A 45 -3.87 3.15 -9.03
CA VAL A 45 -2.81 2.93 -8.04
C VAL A 45 -2.65 1.43 -7.83
N LYS A 46 -1.44 0.93 -8.00
CA LYS A 46 -1.06 -0.45 -7.71
C LYS A 46 -0.08 -0.44 -6.55
N VAL A 47 -0.49 -1.08 -5.45
CA VAL A 47 0.32 -1.20 -4.24
C VAL A 47 0.79 -2.64 -4.15
N THR A 48 2.11 -2.85 -4.23
CA THR A 48 2.74 -4.16 -4.06
C THR A 48 3.41 -4.20 -2.69
N ILE A 49 3.03 -5.17 -1.87
CA ILE A 49 3.52 -5.33 -0.50
C ILE A 49 4.36 -6.61 -0.44
N HIS A 50 5.65 -6.46 -0.12
CA HIS A 50 6.55 -7.57 0.13
C HIS A 50 6.61 -7.83 1.63
N THR A 51 6.20 -9.03 2.05
CA THR A 51 6.08 -9.42 3.46
C THR A 51 6.64 -10.82 3.64
N ALA A 52 7.23 -11.08 4.81
CA ALA A 52 7.66 -12.42 5.21
C ALA A 52 6.47 -13.34 5.54
N ARG A 53 5.29 -12.79 5.86
CA ARG A 53 4.11 -13.53 6.32
C ARG A 53 2.86 -13.11 5.52
N PRO A 54 2.72 -13.52 4.26
CA PRO A 54 1.57 -13.14 3.42
C PRO A 54 0.22 -13.61 3.99
N GLY A 55 0.18 -14.75 4.70
CA GLY A 55 -1.04 -15.27 5.31
C GLY A 55 -1.67 -14.32 6.34
N MET A 56 -0.85 -13.57 7.10
CA MET A 56 -1.38 -12.57 8.05
C MET A 56 -1.90 -11.32 7.35
N VAL A 57 -1.33 -10.97 6.20
CA VAL A 57 -1.79 -9.82 5.40
C VAL A 57 -3.13 -10.12 4.73
N ILE A 58 -3.32 -11.35 4.25
CA ILE A 58 -4.55 -11.79 3.59
C ILE A 58 -5.68 -12.02 4.60
N GLY A 59 -5.34 -12.52 5.80
CA GLY A 59 -6.31 -12.90 6.82
C GLY A 59 -7.05 -14.20 6.47
N ARG A 60 -7.91 -14.67 7.37
CA ARG A 60 -8.72 -15.88 7.13
C ARG A 60 -9.72 -15.60 6.00
N GLY A 61 -9.62 -16.35 4.90
CA GLY A 61 -10.54 -16.23 3.76
C GLY A 61 -10.43 -14.92 2.96
N GLY A 62 -9.35 -14.14 3.11
CA GLY A 62 -9.17 -12.88 2.37
C GLY A 62 -9.83 -11.65 2.97
N THR A 63 -10.49 -11.78 4.13
CA THR A 63 -11.22 -10.68 4.79
C THR A 63 -10.34 -9.47 5.09
N GLU A 64 -9.07 -9.69 5.47
CA GLU A 64 -8.18 -8.58 5.85
C GLU A 64 -7.74 -7.76 4.63
N VAL A 65 -7.49 -8.42 3.49
CA VAL A 65 -7.22 -7.75 2.20
C VAL A 65 -8.44 -6.99 1.70
N GLU A 66 -9.63 -7.57 1.84
CA GLU A 66 -10.90 -6.91 1.47
C GLU A 66 -11.12 -5.64 2.31
N ASN A 67 -10.88 -5.73 3.62
CA ASN A 67 -10.96 -4.60 4.54
C ASN A 67 -9.92 -3.53 4.21
N LEU A 68 -8.69 -3.92 3.89
CA LEU A 68 -7.63 -3.02 3.46
C LEU A 68 -8.02 -2.26 2.19
N ARG A 69 -8.61 -2.95 1.20
CA ARG A 69 -9.12 -2.34 -0.04
C ARG A 69 -10.25 -1.35 0.20
N LYS A 70 -11.17 -1.61 1.14
CA LYS A 70 -12.26 -0.68 1.46
C LYS A 70 -11.80 0.56 2.22
N SER A 71 -10.65 0.48 2.90
CA SER A 71 -10.08 1.58 3.69
C SER A 71 -9.09 2.47 2.95
N LEU A 72 -8.81 2.16 1.67
CA LEU A 72 -7.93 2.89 0.76
C LEU A 72 -8.75 3.54 -0.35
#